data_AF-A0A927A546-F1
#
_entry.id   AF-A0A927A546-F1
#
_cell.length_a   1.000
_cell.length_b   1.000
_cell.length_c   1.000
_cell.angle_alpha   90.00
_cell.angle_beta   90.00
_cell.angle_gamma   90.00
#
_symmetry.space_group_name_H-M   'P 1'
#
loop_
_entity.id
_entity.type
_entity.pdbx_description
1 polymer ?
#
loop_
_entity_poly.entity_id
_entity_poly.type
_entity_poly.pdbx_seq_one_letter_code
_entity_poly.pdbx_strand_id
1 'polypeptide(L)'
;MHRRINITLPEETIKLIDQVIEKGESPEETLDDGAETPAESVRSRFINEAVQYYINEKALAHLREQLKQGAIQRAERDLGLVEEWFDLEEEACQINEK
;
A
#
# COMPACT_ATOMS: atom_id res chain seq x y z
N MET A 1 -18.81 -4.79 -5.69
CA MET A 1 -19.91 -4.92 -4.70
C MET A 1 -19.61 -3.97 -3.55
N HIS A 2 -20.52 -3.07 -3.21
CA HIS A 2 -20.35 -2.12 -2.10
C HIS A 2 -21.28 -2.52 -0.95
N ARG A 3 -20.77 -2.52 0.29
CA ARG A 3 -21.56 -2.77 1.49
C ARG A 3 -21.52 -1.51 2.36
N ARG A 4 -22.69 -0.99 2.72
CA ARG A 4 -22.80 0.12 3.66
C ARG A 4 -22.54 -0.40 5.08
N ILE A 5 -21.72 0.32 5.83
CA ILE A 5 -21.34 -0.01 7.21
C ILE A 5 -21.53 1.27 8.04
N ASN A 6 -22.13 1.14 9.22
CA ASN A 6 -22.22 2.24 10.18
C ASN A 6 -20.96 2.24 11.04
N ILE A 7 -20.25 3.36 11.08
CA ILE A 7 -19.03 3.53 11.88
C ILE A 7 -19.16 4.78 12.75
N THR A 8 -18.62 4.70 13.96
CA THR A 8 -18.50 5.85 14.86
C THR A 8 -17.08 6.36 14.81
N LEU A 9 -16.89 7.62 14.43
CA LEU A 9 -15.59 8.29 14.39
C LEU A 9 -15.61 9.48 15.37
N PRO A 10 -14.46 9.83 15.96
CA PRO A 10 -14.34 11.07 16.73
C PRO A 10 -14.71 12.29 15.89
N GLU A 11 -15.35 13.29 16.50
CA GLU A 11 -15.74 14.53 15.81
C GLU A 11 -14.56 15.23 15.14
N GLU A 12 -13.38 15.20 15.78
CA GLU A 12 -12.15 15.76 15.24
C GLU A 12 -11.78 15.13 13.88
N THR A 13 -11.95 13.81 13.75
CA THR A 13 -11.66 13.09 12.50
C THR A 13 -12.66 13.45 11.41
N ILE A 14 -13.94 13.60 11.76
CA ILE A 14 -14.98 14.01 10.81
C ILE A 14 -14.68 15.42 10.27
N LYS A 15 -14.28 16.34 11.14
CA LYS A 15 -13.87 17.70 10.74
C LYS A 15 -12.67 17.70 9.80
N LEU A 16 -11.67 16.86 10.06
CA LEU A 16 -10.51 16.73 9.19
C LEU A 16 -10.89 16.17 7.81
N ILE A 17 -11.78 15.18 7.76
CA ILE A 17 -12.30 14.63 6.50
C ILE A 17 -13.00 15.73 5.71
N ASP A 18 -13.91 16.47 6.35
CA ASP A 18 -14.64 17.56 5.70
C ASP A 18 -13.70 18.65 5.19
N GLN A 19 -12.70 19.05 5.98
CA GLN A 19 -11.71 20.04 5.57
C GLN A 19 -10.86 19.59 4.37
N VAL A 20 -10.48 18.31 4.31
CA VAL A 20 -9.68 17.77 3.20
C VAL A 20 -10.52 17.67 1.93
N ILE A 21 -11.81 17.36 2.06
CA ILE A 21 -12.76 17.38 0.94
C ILE A 21 -12.94 18.82 0.43
N GLU A 22 -13.23 19.78 1.31
CA GLU A 22 -13.41 21.20 0.95
C GLU A 22 -12.15 21.81 0.32
N LYS A 23 -10.96 21.37 0.75
CA LYS A 23 -9.68 21.84 0.21
C LYS A 23 -9.28 21.12 -1.08
N GLY A 24 -9.80 19.92 -1.32
CA GLY A 24 -9.50 19.09 -2.49
C GLY A 24 -10.50 19.27 -3.64
N GLU A 25 -11.68 19.83 -3.37
CA GLU A 25 -12.71 20.11 -4.38
C GLU A 25 -12.64 21.59 -4.81
N SER A 26 -11.78 21.90 -5.78
CA SER A 26 -12.18 22.93 -6.74
C SER A 26 -13.33 22.34 -7.55
N PRO A 27 -14.53 22.94 -7.55
CA PRO A 27 -15.63 22.52 -8.40
C PRO A 27 -15.33 22.97 -9.84
N GLU A 28 -14.35 22.35 -10.49
CA GLU A 28 -14.19 22.46 -11.94
C GLU A 28 -15.14 21.46 -12.59
N GLU A 29 -16.20 22.05 -13.16
CA GLU A 29 -16.90 21.56 -14.35
C GLU A 29 -17.63 20.21 -14.22
N THR A 30 -18.87 20.27 -13.74
CA THR A 30 -19.94 19.54 -14.41
C THR A 30 -21.01 20.53 -14.86
N LEU A 31 -20.84 20.98 -16.10
CA LEU A 31 -21.93 21.48 -16.93
C LEU A 31 -22.92 20.32 -17.16
N ASP A 32 -24.21 20.65 -17.03
CA ASP A 32 -25.34 20.02 -17.71
C ASP A 32 -25.57 18.51 -17.49
N ASP A 33 -26.22 18.16 -16.39
CA ASP A 33 -27.38 17.26 -16.35
C ASP A 33 -27.79 17.05 -14.88
N GLY A 34 -29.06 17.31 -14.57
CA GLY A 34 -29.62 17.42 -13.21
C GLY A 34 -29.61 16.13 -12.37
N ALA A 35 -28.42 15.65 -12.01
CA ALA A 35 -28.21 14.65 -10.97
C ALA A 35 -27.37 15.30 -9.87
N GLU A 36 -28.05 15.82 -8.85
CA GLU A 36 -27.43 16.21 -7.57
C GLU A 36 -26.49 15.09 -7.11
N THR A 37 -25.18 15.32 -7.18
CA THR A 37 -24.19 14.39 -6.63
C THR A 37 -24.30 14.47 -5.11
N PRO A 38 -24.77 13.41 -4.42
CA PRO A 38 -25.02 13.51 -2.99
C PRO A 38 -23.66 13.49 -2.27
N ALA A 39 -23.41 14.47 -1.41
CA ALA A 39 -22.21 14.58 -0.57
C ALA A 39 -21.85 13.28 0.21
N GLU A 40 -22.81 12.36 0.37
CA GLU A 40 -22.60 11.01 0.92
C GLU A 40 -21.59 10.15 0.10
N SER A 41 -21.46 10.42 -1.20
CA SER A 41 -20.52 9.74 -2.11
C SER A 41 -19.06 10.17 -1.89
N VAL A 42 -18.83 11.44 -1.53
CA VAL A 42 -17.47 11.98 -1.40
C VAL A 42 -16.79 11.49 -0.13
N ARG A 43 -17.47 11.60 1.03
CA ARG A 43 -16.94 11.10 2.31
C ARG A 43 -16.66 9.60 2.27
N SER A 44 -17.58 8.81 1.71
CA SER A 44 -17.40 7.36 1.60
C SER A 44 -16.24 6.98 0.67
N ARG A 45 -16.04 7.73 -0.42
CA ARG A 45 -14.87 7.56 -1.31
C ARG A 45 -13.56 7.89 -0.59
N PHE A 46 -13.50 9.02 0.13
CA PHE A 46 -12.33 9.42 0.91
C PHE A 46 -11.97 8.36 1.96
N ILE A 47 -12.97 7.90 2.72
CA ILE A 47 -12.78 6.85 3.73
C ILE A 47 -12.27 5.56 3.07
N ASN A 48 -12.84 5.17 1.94
CA ASN A 48 -12.39 3.98 1.22
C ASN A 48 -10.92 4.09 0.77
N GLU A 49 -10.51 5.24 0.22
CA GLU A 49 -9.12 5.48 -0.17
C GLU A 49 -8.16 5.43 1.02
N ALA A 50 -8.52 6.10 2.13
CA ALA A 50 -7.72 6.09 3.36
C ALA A 50 -7.57 4.67 3.93
N VAL A 51 -8.64 3.87 3.91
CA VAL A 51 -8.62 2.48 4.36
C VAL A 51 -7.71 1.64 3.45
N GLN A 52 -7.81 1.79 2.13
CA GLN A 52 -6.94 1.07 1.19
C GLN A 52 -5.46 1.41 1.40
N TYR A 53 -5.16 2.71 1.57
CA TYR A 53 -3.81 3.16 1.87
C TYR A 53 -3.27 2.52 3.15
N TYR A 54 -4.05 2.57 4.24
CA TYR A 54 -3.65 2.00 5.53
C TYR A 54 -3.41 0.48 5.46
N ILE A 55 -4.31 -0.24 4.77
CA ILE A 55 -4.15 -1.69 4.57
C ILE A 55 -2.85 -1.99 3.82
N ASN A 56 -2.58 -1.27 2.73
CA ASN A 56 -1.37 -1.47 1.93
C ASN A 56 -0.10 -1.17 2.73
N GLU A 57 -0.09 -0.08 3.50
CA GLU A 57 1.05 0.29 4.34
C GLU A 57 1.33 -0.79 5.40
N LYS A 58 0.28 -1.28 6.08
CA LYS A 58 0.42 -2.35 7.09
C LYS A 58 0.82 -3.68 6.49
N ALA A 59 0.25 -4.04 5.33
CA ALA A 59 0.61 -5.27 4.63
C ALA A 59 2.09 -5.27 4.23
N LEU A 60 2.59 -4.15 3.71
CA LEU A 60 3.99 -4.02 3.32
C LEU A 60 4.93 -4.10 4.54
N ALA A 61 4.57 -3.44 5.65
CA ALA A 61 5.37 -3.51 6.87
C ALA A 61 5.43 -4.93 7.44
N HIS A 62 4.30 -5.63 7.46
CA HIS A 62 4.22 -7.03 7.88
C HIS A 62 5.04 -7.95 6.97
N LEU A 63 4.92 -7.78 5.66
CA LEU A 63 5.68 -8.56 4.68
C LEU A 63 7.20 -8.36 4.85
N ARG A 64 7.65 -7.11 5.04
CA ARG A 64 9.07 -6.82 5.30
C ARG A 64 9.59 -7.54 6.53
N GLU A 65 8.81 -7.57 7.61
CA GLU A 65 9.20 -8.27 8.82
C GLU A 65 9.27 -9.79 8.57
N GLN A 66 8.29 -10.37 7.88
CA GLN A 66 8.30 -11.78 7.52
C GLN A 66 9.52 -12.15 6.64
N LEU A 67 9.87 -11.30 5.67
CA LEU A 67 11.04 -11.51 4.83
C LEU A 67 12.34 -11.43 5.64
N LYS A 68 12.45 -10.46 6.55
CA LYS A 68 13.61 -10.34 7.45
C LYS A 68 13.77 -11.58 8.32
N GLN A 69 12.69 -12.04 8.96
CA GLN A 69 12.73 -13.25 9.79
C GLN A 69 13.06 -14.49 8.95
N GLY A 70 12.49 -14.59 7.75
CA GLY A 70 12.81 -15.67 6.82
C GLY A 70 14.28 -15.68 6.42
N ALA A 71 14.86 -14.53 6.10
CA ALA A 71 16.28 -14.41 5.74
C ALA A 71 17.19 -14.81 6.91
N ILE A 72 16.89 -14.36 8.14
CA ILE A 72 17.66 -14.72 9.33
C ILE A 72 17.61 -16.23 9.58
N GLN A 73 16.42 -16.84 9.53
CA GLN A 73 16.25 -18.28 9.75
C GLN A 73 16.94 -19.15 8.70
N ARG A 74 17.14 -18.61 7.49
CA ARG A 74 17.71 -19.32 6.36
C ARG A 74 19.19 -19.01 6.14
N ALA A 75 19.72 -17.98 6.79
CA ALA A 75 21.07 -17.45 6.59
C ALA A 75 22.16 -18.54 6.62
N GLU A 76 22.09 -19.48 7.56
CA GLU A 76 23.08 -20.56 7.67
C GLU A 76 23.07 -21.50 6.46
N ARG A 77 21.88 -21.93 6.02
CA ARG A 77 21.73 -22.77 4.82
C ARG A 77 22.15 -22.01 3.57
N ASP A 78 21.72 -20.76 3.47
CA ASP A 78 21.97 -19.92 2.31
C ASP A 78 23.48 -19.63 2.20
N LEU A 79 24.19 -19.47 3.33
CA LEU A 79 25.65 -19.39 3.38
C LEU A 79 26.30 -20.70 2.91
N GLY A 80 25.85 -21.85 3.42
CA GLY A 80 26.38 -23.15 2.98
C GLY A 80 26.20 -23.40 1.47
N LEU A 81 25.06 -22.99 0.91
CA LEU A 81 24.80 -23.03 -0.53
C LEU A 81 25.78 -22.16 -1.33
N VAL A 82 26.04 -20.93 -0.88
CA VAL A 82 27.01 -20.05 -1.53
C VAL A 82 28.40 -20.65 -1.46
N GLU A 83 28.82 -21.17 -0.30
CA GLU A 83 30.12 -21.83 -0.14
C GLU A 83 30.27 -23.05 -1.05
N GLU A 84 29.21 -23.84 -1.24
CA GLU A 84 29.21 -25.00 -2.15
C GLU A 84 29.28 -24.61 -3.63
N TRP A 85 28.79 -23.43 -4.00
CA TRP A 85 28.67 -23.00 -5.41
C TRP A 85 29.72 -21.96 -5.82
N PHE A 86 30.52 -21.47 -4.88
CA PHE A 86 31.49 -20.39 -5.08
C PHE A 86 32.49 -20.68 -6.21
N ASP A 87 33.04 -21.89 -6.24
CA ASP A 87 34.05 -22.29 -7.23
C ASP A 87 33.49 -22.28 -8.68
N LEU A 88 32.19 -22.60 -8.85
CA LEU A 88 31.54 -22.63 -10.16
C LEU A 88 31.19 -21.22 -10.67
N GLU A 89 30.88 -20.28 -9.78
CA GLU A 89 30.63 -18.88 -10.15
C GLU A 89 31.93 -18.13 -10.53
N GLU A 90 33.04 -18.40 -9.85
CA GLU A 90 34.35 -17.81 -10.18
C GLU A 90 34.79 -18.18 -11.60
N GLU A 91 34.63 -19.45 -11.97
CA GLU A 91 34.93 -19.94 -13.33
C GLU A 91 34.02 -19.30 -14.39
N ALA A 92 32.72 -19.13 -14.11
CA ALA A 92 31.77 -18.54 -15.04
C ALA A 92 32.02 -17.04 -15.30
N CYS A 93 32.41 -16.28 -14.27
CA CYS A 93 32.79 -14.87 -14.42
C CYS A 93 34.05 -14.70 -15.27
N GLN A 94 35.06 -15.55 -15.10
CA GLN A 94 36.31 -15.48 -15.88
C GLN A 94 36.11 -15.84 -17.37
N ILE A 95 35.12 -16.68 -17.69
CA ILE A 95 34.81 -17.07 -19.07
C ILE A 95 34.13 -15.93 -19.85
N ASN A 96 33.29 -15.13 -19.19
CA ASN A 96 32.56 -14.02 -19.83
C ASN A 96 33.37 -12.71 -19.94
N GLU A 97 34.56 -12.64 -19.36
CA GLU A 97 35.48 -11.49 -19.47
C GLU A 97 36.57 -11.65 -20.57
N LYS A 98 36.53 -12.75 -21.35
CA LYS A 98 37.42 -13.00 -22.51
C LYS A 98 36.69 -12.88 -23.84
#